data_AF-I6B399-F1
#
_entry.id   AF-I6B399-F1
#
_cell.length_a   1.000
_cell.length_b   1.000
_cell.length_c   1.000
_cell.angle_alpha   90.00
_cell.angle_beta   90.00
_cell.angle_gamma   90.00
#
_symmetry.space_group_name_H-M   'P 1'
#
loop_
_entity.id
_entity.type
_entity.pdbx_description
1 polymer ?
#
loop_
_entity_poly.entity_id
_entity_poly.type
_entity_poly.pdbx_seq_one_letter_code
_entity_poly.pdbx_strand_id
1 'polypeptide(L)'
;MMGIQESQSELFSYQINLERRIRMNNPLRKIRELVDFEWVRADVAHCYGNKGNESVDPAVILKLLFLLFLDNVKSERELMRIVPERLDYLWFLGYGLDEEIPGHSVLSKARARWGRETFERFFVRTVSQCVRLGLVDGKKIHLDSSLVDADAARSSMISTSPELVQALRESYAVEESKFEVQEQDRRTIPKHRSNFSKTDPDATLVARDPRSACAVSRPRYKSHRAVDDFCGVITAVETTPGHIRDGNCLPGLVEQHHRTSSIAAETVIGDQHYGTRENFCHLQALGVTTHMKPLRSTGMASKHNVFHVSEFVYNAESDTFRCPGGQALTKRGYNKNEKGWYYRADTQICAACPLRSHCTKTANPSQTRLIVRPDGHELLLKGWRQSGSIQARRDRRRRMTLIEGSFGQAAQNHHFKRARYRRIWRQSIQDHMIAAVQNIKKIICHAFGGTNTAGITCLCPSPCTPACVGSSFIASSPPLSVPYEYLRPDSRLAILHFGQQPP
;
A
#
# COMPACT_ATOMS: atom_id res chain seq x y z
N MET A 1 26.29 28.92 9.06
CA MET A 1 25.14 29.70 8.56
C MET A 1 24.41 28.94 7.46
N MET A 2 23.15 29.28 7.17
CA MET A 2 22.44 28.73 6.00
C MET A 2 22.96 29.43 4.74
N GLY A 3 23.46 28.68 3.76
CA GLY A 3 23.85 29.27 2.48
C GLY A 3 22.65 29.45 1.56
N ILE A 4 22.84 30.31 0.56
CA ILE A 4 21.88 30.61 -0.50
C ILE A 4 22.63 30.48 -1.82
N GLN A 5 22.13 29.64 -2.72
CA GLN A 5 22.69 29.51 -4.06
C GLN A 5 21.95 30.50 -4.97
N GLU A 6 22.64 31.58 -5.34
CA GLU A 6 22.15 32.50 -6.35
C GLU A 6 22.64 32.05 -7.73
N SER A 7 21.72 31.90 -8.69
CA SER A 7 22.12 31.60 -10.06
C SER A 7 22.77 32.84 -10.67
N GLN A 8 24.09 32.88 -10.72
CA GLN A 8 24.79 33.93 -11.45
C GLN A 8 24.75 33.59 -12.94
N SER A 9 24.24 34.51 -13.75
CA SER A 9 24.57 34.53 -15.17
C SER A 9 26.07 34.84 -15.22
N GLU A 10 26.91 33.83 -15.41
CA GLU A 10 28.36 34.00 -15.47
C GLU A 10 28.68 35.17 -16.42
N LEU A 11 29.02 36.32 -15.84
CA LEU A 11 29.33 37.56 -16.56
C LEU A 11 30.64 37.44 -17.35
N PHE A 12 31.43 36.39 -17.07
CA PHE A 12 32.81 36.23 -17.54
C PHE A 12 33.05 34.99 -18.40
N SER A 13 32.09 34.06 -18.53
CA SER A 13 32.16 32.95 -19.49
C SER A 13 31.46 33.35 -20.79
N TYR A 14 32.06 34.30 -21.50
CA TYR A 14 31.52 34.93 -22.71
C TYR A 14 31.08 33.96 -23.83
N GLN A 15 31.39 32.65 -23.74
CA GLN A 15 31.15 31.65 -24.78
C GLN A 15 30.16 30.53 -24.40
N ILE A 16 29.83 30.29 -23.12
CA ILE A 16 28.99 29.15 -22.72
C ILE A 16 27.82 29.59 -21.84
N ASN A 17 26.64 29.67 -22.44
CA ASN A 17 25.40 29.95 -21.75
C ASN A 17 24.58 28.65 -21.57
N LEU A 18 24.45 28.17 -20.32
CA LEU A 18 23.70 26.94 -20.01
C LEU A 18 22.22 27.03 -20.40
N GLU A 19 21.59 28.20 -20.23
CA GLU A 19 20.19 28.46 -20.62
C GLU A 19 19.98 28.19 -22.12
N ARG A 20 20.92 28.62 -22.98
CA ARG A 20 20.84 28.38 -24.43
C ARG A 20 21.16 26.94 -24.81
N ARG A 21 22.05 26.25 -24.08
CA ARG A 21 22.46 24.87 -24.40
C ARG A 21 21.40 23.83 -24.07
N ILE A 22 20.59 24.07 -23.04
CA ILE A 22 19.58 23.11 -22.62
C ILE A 22 18.32 23.28 -23.47
N ARG A 23 18.01 22.22 -24.23
CA ARG A 23 16.80 22.12 -25.05
C ARG A 23 15.56 22.61 -24.32
N MET A 24 14.69 23.36 -25.02
CA MET A 24 13.46 23.92 -24.44
C MET A 24 12.51 22.86 -23.90
N ASN A 25 12.47 21.67 -24.53
CA ASN A 25 11.63 20.55 -24.10
C ASN A 25 12.25 19.68 -22.99
N ASN A 26 13.34 20.11 -22.34
CA ASN A 26 13.95 19.36 -21.23
C ASN A 26 12.95 19.24 -20.06
N PRO A 27 12.71 18.04 -19.49
CA PRO A 27 11.80 17.87 -18.35
C PRO A 27 12.17 18.72 -17.13
N LEU A 28 13.46 18.99 -16.88
CA LEU A 28 13.91 19.81 -15.74
C LEU A 28 13.47 21.26 -15.86
N ARG A 29 13.26 21.78 -17.08
CA ARG A 29 12.68 23.12 -17.31
C ARG A 29 11.25 23.19 -16.79
N LYS A 30 10.44 22.20 -17.18
CA LYS A 30 9.06 22.04 -16.73
C LYS A 30 8.96 21.88 -15.21
N ILE A 31 9.89 21.11 -14.62
CA ILE A 31 9.95 20.92 -13.17
C ILE A 31 10.29 22.23 -12.46
N ARG A 32 11.29 22.97 -12.93
CA ARG A 32 11.71 24.26 -12.34
C ARG A 32 10.57 25.29 -12.39
N GLU A 33 9.76 25.28 -13.43
CA GLU A 33 8.59 26.15 -13.58
C GLU A 33 7.44 25.76 -12.66
N LEU A 34 7.16 24.46 -12.52
CA LEU A 34 5.98 23.97 -11.81
C LEU A 34 6.20 23.71 -10.32
N VAL A 35 7.43 23.47 -9.89
CA VAL A 35 7.74 23.04 -8.52
C VAL A 35 8.63 24.06 -7.84
N ASP A 36 8.09 24.69 -6.81
CA ASP A 36 8.86 25.51 -5.89
C ASP A 36 9.65 24.62 -4.93
N PHE A 37 10.98 24.79 -4.91
CA PHE A 37 11.89 24.14 -3.98
C PHE A 37 12.37 25.09 -2.87
N GLU A 38 12.11 26.39 -2.98
CA GLU A 38 12.66 27.43 -2.11
C GLU A 38 12.02 27.45 -0.74
N TRP A 39 10.76 27.02 -0.63
CA TRP A 39 10.04 26.89 0.64
C TRP A 39 10.84 26.13 1.71
N VAL A 40 11.72 25.20 1.30
CA VAL A 40 12.48 24.36 2.22
C VAL A 40 13.43 25.21 3.07
N ARG A 41 13.93 26.33 2.55
CA ARG A 41 14.82 27.26 3.30
C ARG A 41 14.15 27.75 4.58
N ALA A 42 12.89 28.19 4.48
CA ALA A 42 12.11 28.63 5.63
C ALA A 42 11.79 27.47 6.58
N ASP A 43 11.47 26.29 6.03
CA ASP A 43 11.09 25.10 6.78
C ASP A 43 12.21 24.59 7.68
N VAL A 44 13.45 24.56 7.16
CA VAL A 44 14.62 24.05 7.88
C VAL A 44 15.46 25.14 8.53
N ALA A 45 15.02 26.40 8.52
CA ALA A 45 15.80 27.54 9.01
C ALA A 45 16.27 27.36 10.46
N HIS A 46 15.40 26.81 11.31
CA HIS A 46 15.67 26.51 12.71
C HIS A 46 16.83 25.51 12.92
N CYS A 47 17.18 24.72 11.90
CA CYS A 47 18.29 23.78 11.96
C CYS A 47 19.68 24.42 11.70
N TYR A 48 19.73 25.72 11.38
CA TYR A 48 20.96 26.42 11.03
C TYR A 48 21.21 27.58 12.00
N GLY A 49 22.45 27.72 12.46
CA GLY A 49 22.87 28.83 13.32
C GLY A 49 23.28 30.07 12.53
N ASN A 50 23.32 31.21 13.24
CA ASN A 50 23.65 32.53 12.69
C ASN A 50 25.16 32.81 12.56
N LYS A 51 26.03 31.88 12.98
CA LYS A 51 27.50 32.03 12.95
C LYS A 51 28.16 30.73 12.45
N GLY A 52 29.39 30.84 11.93
CA GLY A 52 30.19 29.74 11.41
C GLY A 52 29.97 29.45 9.91
N ASN A 53 30.69 28.46 9.39
CA ASN A 53 30.75 28.15 7.96
C ASN A 53 29.38 28.07 7.28
N GLU A 54 29.31 28.58 6.06
CA GLU A 54 28.12 28.49 5.23
C GLU A 54 27.89 27.05 4.77
N SER A 55 26.67 26.58 4.95
CA SER A 55 26.22 25.30 4.42
C SER A 55 25.77 25.46 2.98
N VAL A 56 25.76 24.38 2.22
CA VAL A 56 25.04 24.30 0.94
C VAL A 56 23.57 24.70 1.15
N ASP A 57 23.02 25.40 0.16
CA ASP A 57 21.62 25.85 0.13
C ASP A 57 20.63 24.68 0.28
N PRO A 58 19.69 24.74 1.24
CA PRO A 58 18.63 23.76 1.38
C PRO A 58 17.84 23.48 0.09
N ALA A 59 17.56 24.48 -0.75
CA ALA A 59 16.85 24.29 -2.01
C ALA A 59 17.66 23.40 -2.97
N VAL A 60 18.98 23.61 -3.03
CA VAL A 60 19.90 22.79 -3.84
C VAL A 60 19.96 21.36 -3.30
N ILE A 61 20.05 21.18 -1.99
CA ILE A 61 20.05 19.84 -1.36
C ILE A 61 18.76 19.08 -1.68
N LEU A 62 17.58 19.73 -1.59
CA LEU A 62 16.31 19.10 -1.92
C LEU A 62 16.23 18.75 -3.40
N LYS A 63 16.70 19.63 -4.30
CA LYS A 63 16.82 19.35 -5.74
C LYS A 63 17.75 18.17 -6.04
N LEU A 64 18.90 18.07 -5.38
CA LEU A 64 19.83 16.94 -5.52
C LEU A 64 19.16 15.62 -5.11
N LEU A 65 18.48 15.60 -3.96
CA LEU A 65 17.71 14.42 -3.53
C LEU A 65 16.57 14.12 -4.50
N PHE A 66 15.89 15.14 -5.03
CA PHE A 66 14.85 14.95 -6.04
C PHE A 66 15.42 14.31 -7.32
N LEU A 67 16.56 14.77 -7.84
CA LEU A 67 17.25 14.17 -9.00
C LEU A 67 17.66 12.72 -8.75
N LEU A 68 18.14 12.39 -7.54
CA LEU A 68 18.48 11.02 -7.12
C LEU A 68 17.32 10.04 -7.38
N PHE A 69 16.10 10.45 -7.05
CA PHE A 69 14.91 9.63 -7.23
C PHE A 69 14.30 9.77 -8.64
N LEU A 70 14.31 10.95 -9.23
CA LEU A 70 13.76 11.22 -10.56
C LEU A 70 14.41 10.35 -11.64
N ASP A 71 15.74 10.32 -11.66
CA ASP A 71 16.56 9.63 -12.67
C ASP A 71 17.10 8.28 -12.14
N ASN A 72 16.57 7.80 -11.00
CA ASN A 72 16.91 6.51 -10.42
C ASN A 72 18.42 6.30 -10.16
N VAL A 73 19.15 7.36 -9.83
CA VAL A 73 20.60 7.29 -9.63
C VAL A 73 20.91 6.34 -8.46
N LYS A 74 21.89 5.45 -8.65
CA LYS A 74 22.13 4.32 -7.74
C LYS A 74 22.48 4.74 -6.32
N SER A 75 23.26 5.80 -6.14
CA SER A 75 23.70 6.28 -4.84
C SER A 75 23.99 7.78 -4.87
N GLU A 76 24.05 8.41 -3.69
CA GLU A 76 24.43 9.82 -3.54
C GLU A 76 25.86 10.10 -3.99
N ARG A 77 26.77 9.12 -3.86
CA ARG A 77 28.14 9.23 -4.39
C ARG A 77 28.15 9.30 -5.90
N GLU A 78 27.34 8.44 -6.52
CA GLU A 78 27.20 8.41 -7.97
C GLU A 78 26.53 9.68 -8.48
N LEU A 79 25.54 10.20 -7.76
CA LEU A 79 24.91 11.48 -8.08
C LEU A 79 25.97 12.59 -8.15
N MET A 80 26.84 12.72 -7.14
CA MET A 80 27.87 13.77 -7.15
C MET A 80 28.92 13.61 -8.25
N ARG A 81 29.11 12.41 -8.80
CA ARG A 81 29.96 12.20 -9.99
C ARG A 81 29.25 12.63 -11.28
N ILE A 82 27.95 12.35 -11.38
CA ILE A 82 27.14 12.66 -12.56
C ILE A 82 26.86 14.18 -12.68
N VAL A 83 26.67 14.88 -11.55
CA VAL A 83 26.33 16.32 -11.54
C VAL A 83 27.29 17.18 -12.37
N PRO A 84 28.63 17.13 -12.20
CA PRO A 84 29.55 17.95 -13.01
C PRO A 84 29.58 17.55 -14.50
N GLU A 85 29.18 16.34 -14.85
CA GLU A 85 29.16 15.85 -16.24
C GLU A 85 27.88 16.26 -17.00
N ARG A 86 26.81 16.60 -16.27
CA ARG A 86 25.49 16.87 -16.84
C ARG A 86 25.13 18.36 -16.80
N LEU A 87 25.22 19.01 -17.97
CA LEU A 87 24.86 20.41 -18.14
C LEU A 87 23.44 20.75 -17.67
N ASP A 88 22.48 19.83 -17.87
CA ASP A 88 21.11 20.03 -17.44
C ASP A 88 20.91 19.93 -15.93
N TYR A 89 21.74 19.15 -15.23
CA TYR A 89 21.77 19.11 -13.77
C TYR A 89 22.36 20.39 -13.19
N LEU A 90 23.52 20.83 -13.71
CA LEU A 90 24.16 22.08 -13.27
C LEU A 90 23.18 23.26 -13.37
N TRP A 91 22.53 23.41 -14.51
CA TRP A 91 21.52 24.44 -14.73
C TRP A 91 20.31 24.34 -13.79
N PHE A 92 19.79 23.14 -13.55
CA PHE A 92 18.64 22.95 -12.66
C PHE A 92 18.98 23.28 -11.21
N LEU A 93 20.21 22.96 -10.80
CA LEU A 93 20.74 23.24 -9.48
C LEU A 93 21.18 24.71 -9.30
N GLY A 94 21.52 25.40 -10.39
CA GLY A 94 22.01 26.76 -10.37
C GLY A 94 23.52 26.87 -10.17
N TYR A 95 24.27 25.85 -10.59
CA TYR A 95 25.74 25.85 -10.59
C TYR A 95 26.28 26.27 -11.95
N GLY A 96 27.33 27.10 -11.94
CA GLY A 96 28.21 27.35 -13.07
C GLY A 96 29.06 26.14 -13.47
N LEU A 97 29.85 26.29 -14.55
CA LEU A 97 30.74 25.22 -15.02
C LEU A 97 32.01 25.08 -14.18
N ASP A 98 32.48 26.20 -13.65
CA ASP A 98 33.72 26.29 -12.86
C ASP A 98 33.45 26.17 -11.34
N GLU A 99 32.18 26.08 -10.94
CA GLU A 99 31.79 25.97 -9.53
C GLU A 99 32.02 24.56 -8.97
N GLU A 100 32.50 24.49 -7.73
CA GLU A 100 32.73 23.22 -7.05
C GLU A 100 31.42 22.62 -6.53
N ILE A 101 31.14 21.37 -6.94
CA ILE A 101 29.94 20.64 -6.53
C ILE A 101 30.14 20.07 -5.11
N PRO A 102 29.13 20.17 -4.23
CA PRO A 102 29.27 19.70 -2.86
C PRO A 102 29.49 18.19 -2.77
N GLY A 103 30.27 17.78 -1.77
CA GLY A 103 30.50 16.36 -1.48
C GLY A 103 29.23 15.63 -1.06
N HIS A 104 29.16 14.32 -1.36
CA HIS A 104 27.99 13.48 -1.11
C HIS A 104 27.51 13.47 0.36
N SER A 105 28.42 13.73 1.32
CA SER A 105 28.10 13.70 2.76
C SER A 105 27.11 14.78 3.19
N VAL A 106 26.97 15.84 2.39
CA VAL A 106 25.99 16.91 2.61
C VAL A 106 24.57 16.35 2.62
N LEU A 107 24.25 15.45 1.69
CA LEU A 107 22.90 14.89 1.57
C LEU A 107 22.54 14.02 2.78
N SER A 108 23.46 13.16 3.24
CA SER A 108 23.22 12.34 4.43
C SER A 108 23.08 13.18 5.70
N LYS A 109 23.91 14.22 5.86
CA LYS A 109 23.84 15.14 7.00
C LYS A 109 22.54 15.94 6.98
N ALA A 110 22.09 16.38 5.81
CA ALA A 110 20.83 17.11 5.66
C ALA A 110 19.62 16.24 6.03
N ARG A 111 19.57 14.98 5.58
CA ARG A 111 18.48 14.06 5.96
C ARG A 111 18.38 13.84 7.47
N ALA A 112 19.53 13.68 8.13
CA ALA A 112 19.57 13.55 9.59
C ALA A 112 19.13 14.84 10.28
N ARG A 113 19.62 16.00 9.80
CA ARG A 113 19.33 17.31 10.39
C ARG A 113 17.88 17.75 10.22
N TRP A 114 17.28 17.53 9.05
CA TRP A 114 15.94 18.04 8.71
C TRP A 114 14.80 17.12 9.17
N GLY A 115 15.13 15.90 9.59
CA GLY A 115 14.16 14.88 9.97
C GLY A 115 13.29 14.38 8.81
N ARG A 116 12.40 13.42 9.12
CA ARG A 116 11.47 12.88 8.11
C ARG A 116 10.41 13.90 7.67
N GLU A 117 10.03 14.79 8.59
CA GLU A 117 8.86 15.67 8.43
C GLU A 117 9.02 16.62 7.25
N THR A 118 10.22 17.14 7.03
CA THR A 118 10.53 18.01 5.89
C THR A 118 10.21 17.31 4.56
N PHE A 119 10.53 16.02 4.43
CA PHE A 119 10.25 15.23 3.23
C PHE A 119 8.77 14.83 3.11
N GLU A 120 8.12 14.56 4.24
CA GLU A 120 6.67 14.38 4.29
C GLU A 120 5.96 15.67 3.82
N ARG A 121 6.41 16.84 4.27
CA ARG A 121 5.91 18.15 3.83
C ARG A 121 6.13 18.40 2.34
N PHE A 122 7.27 17.98 1.77
CA PHE A 122 7.48 18.02 0.32
C PHE A 122 6.44 17.18 -0.42
N PHE A 123 6.21 15.93 0.01
CA PHE A 123 5.16 15.08 -0.54
C PHE A 123 3.77 15.73 -0.43
N VAL A 124 3.38 16.22 0.74
CA VAL A 124 2.08 16.89 0.97
C VAL A 124 1.90 18.11 0.06
N ARG A 125 2.95 18.90 -0.18
CA ARG A 125 2.91 20.03 -1.13
C ARG A 125 2.62 19.56 -2.56
N THR A 126 3.20 18.44 -3.01
CA THR A 126 2.87 17.88 -4.34
C THR A 126 1.41 17.44 -4.44
N VAL A 127 0.84 16.86 -3.38
CA VAL A 127 -0.59 16.49 -3.37
C VAL A 127 -1.47 17.73 -3.36
N SER A 128 -1.13 18.74 -2.56
CA SER A 128 -1.86 20.01 -2.51
C SER A 128 -1.89 20.68 -3.89
N GLN A 129 -0.79 20.62 -4.63
CA GLN A 129 -0.73 21.11 -6.01
C GLN A 129 -1.61 20.29 -6.96
N CYS A 130 -1.61 18.96 -6.86
CA CYS A 130 -2.53 18.11 -7.62
C CYS A 130 -4.00 18.44 -7.34
N VAL A 131 -4.37 18.69 -6.08
CA VAL A 131 -5.73 19.10 -5.69
C VAL A 131 -6.10 20.44 -6.33
N ARG A 132 -5.22 21.45 -6.26
CA ARG A 132 -5.44 22.76 -6.90
C ARG A 132 -5.60 22.67 -8.42
N LEU A 133 -4.94 21.70 -9.05
CA LEU A 133 -5.04 21.44 -10.49
C LEU A 133 -6.24 20.56 -10.88
N GLY A 134 -7.08 20.12 -9.94
CA GLY A 134 -8.23 19.26 -10.21
C GLY A 134 -7.86 17.81 -10.58
N LEU A 135 -6.65 17.36 -10.23
CA LEU A 135 -6.17 16.00 -10.50
C LEU A 135 -6.62 14.96 -9.45
N VAL A 136 -7.30 15.41 -8.39
CA VAL A 136 -7.73 14.59 -7.25
C VAL A 136 -9.22 14.80 -7.03
N ASP A 137 -10.01 13.73 -7.14
CA ASP A 137 -11.42 13.73 -6.73
C ASP A 137 -11.54 13.52 -5.21
N GLY A 138 -10.67 12.69 -4.63
CA GLY A 138 -10.54 12.45 -3.19
C GLY A 138 -11.63 11.55 -2.59
N LYS A 139 -12.76 11.40 -3.28
CA LYS A 139 -13.90 10.60 -2.79
C LYS A 139 -13.65 9.11 -2.80
N LYS A 140 -12.88 8.60 -3.76
CA LYS A 140 -12.60 7.17 -3.93
C LYS A 140 -11.11 6.93 -3.84
N ILE A 141 -10.69 6.17 -2.82
CA ILE A 141 -9.27 5.87 -2.60
C ILE A 141 -8.98 4.37 -2.63
N HIS A 142 -7.87 4.04 -3.26
CA HIS A 142 -7.34 2.70 -3.40
C HIS A 142 -6.18 2.49 -2.44
N LEU A 143 -6.25 1.47 -1.60
CA LEU A 143 -5.22 1.08 -0.63
C LEU A 143 -4.54 -0.21 -1.05
N ASP A 144 -3.21 -0.22 -0.93
CA ASP A 144 -2.40 -1.43 -1.02
C ASP A 144 -1.05 -1.26 -0.35
N SER A 145 -0.35 -2.37 -0.15
CA SER A 145 1.01 -2.40 0.37
C SER A 145 1.96 -3.16 -0.56
N SER A 146 3.23 -2.81 -0.51
CA SER A 146 4.28 -3.59 -1.16
C SER A 146 5.49 -3.74 -0.24
N LEU A 147 6.13 -4.90 -0.32
CA LEU A 147 7.36 -5.17 0.41
C LEU A 147 8.58 -4.56 -0.29
N VAL A 148 9.47 -3.96 0.51
CA VAL A 148 10.74 -3.39 0.08
C VAL A 148 11.87 -4.18 0.76
N ASP A 149 12.82 -4.68 -0.02
CA ASP A 149 13.98 -5.40 0.55
C ASP A 149 14.86 -4.41 1.32
N ALA A 150 15.13 -4.66 2.60
CA ALA A 150 15.96 -3.77 3.41
C ALA A 150 17.44 -3.88 3.00
N ASP A 151 18.26 -2.87 3.35
CA ASP A 151 19.72 -2.95 3.21
C ASP A 151 20.35 -3.75 4.36
N ALA A 152 19.91 -5.01 4.51
CA ALA A 152 20.39 -5.92 5.52
C ALA A 152 20.45 -7.36 4.96
N ALA A 153 21.55 -8.05 5.24
CA ALA A 153 21.72 -9.43 4.84
C ALA A 153 20.92 -10.36 5.76
N ARG A 154 20.45 -11.51 5.24
CA ARG A 154 19.78 -12.52 6.08
C ARG A 154 20.70 -13.07 7.19
N SER A 155 22.01 -13.16 6.92
CA SER A 155 23.02 -13.58 7.90
C SER A 155 23.19 -12.61 9.07
N SER A 156 22.73 -11.36 8.94
CA SER A 156 22.77 -10.38 10.05
C SER A 156 21.68 -10.60 11.10
N MET A 157 20.72 -11.52 10.84
CA MET A 157 19.59 -11.79 11.71
C MET A 157 20.00 -12.73 12.85
N ILE A 158 19.81 -12.30 14.08
CA ILE A 158 19.93 -13.10 15.30
C ILE A 158 18.53 -13.51 15.74
N SER A 159 18.37 -14.75 16.21
CA SER A 159 17.18 -15.17 16.96
C SER A 159 17.50 -15.17 18.46
N THR A 160 16.84 -14.33 19.26
CA THR A 160 16.98 -14.24 20.73
C THR A 160 15.63 -13.94 21.39
N SER A 161 15.54 -13.88 22.72
CA SER A 161 14.30 -13.59 23.43
C SER A 161 13.72 -12.21 23.02
N PRO A 162 12.38 -12.05 22.94
CA PRO A 162 11.76 -10.77 22.58
C PRO A 162 12.16 -9.60 23.48
N GLU A 163 12.41 -9.86 24.77
CA GLU A 163 12.87 -8.88 25.75
C GLU A 163 14.29 -8.38 25.43
N LEU A 164 15.20 -9.29 25.07
CA LEU A 164 16.54 -8.88 24.67
C LEU A 164 16.53 -8.16 23.32
N VAL A 165 15.67 -8.57 22.38
CA VAL A 165 15.49 -7.85 21.12
C VAL A 165 15.05 -6.41 21.36
N GLN A 166 14.14 -6.18 22.30
CA GLN A 166 13.72 -4.84 22.68
C GLN A 166 14.86 -4.05 23.33
N ALA A 167 15.56 -4.64 24.30
CA ALA A 167 16.71 -4.01 24.96
C ALA A 167 17.81 -3.63 23.95
N LEU A 168 18.09 -4.50 22.97
CA LEU A 168 19.03 -4.22 21.88
C LEU A 168 18.53 -3.06 21.01
N ARG A 169 17.26 -3.03 20.61
CA ARG A 169 16.71 -1.90 19.84
C ARG A 169 16.88 -0.58 20.58
N GLU A 170 16.62 -0.58 21.88
CA GLU A 170 16.78 0.59 22.74
C GLU A 170 18.26 0.99 22.87
N SER A 171 19.18 0.05 23.05
CA SER A 171 20.62 0.34 23.13
C SER A 171 21.15 0.93 21.82
N TYR A 172 20.75 0.37 20.67
CA TYR A 172 21.11 0.89 19.36
C TYR A 172 20.52 2.28 19.08
N ALA A 173 19.29 2.55 19.54
CA ALA A 173 18.69 3.88 19.44
C ALA A 173 19.45 4.92 20.29
N VAL A 174 19.93 4.53 21.47
CA VAL A 174 20.76 5.37 22.34
C VAL A 174 22.13 5.63 21.72
N GLU A 175 22.81 4.62 21.19
CA GLU A 175 24.08 4.81 20.48
C GLU A 175 23.92 5.78 19.30
N GLU A 176 22.85 5.64 18.53
CA GLU A 176 22.55 6.53 17.40
C GLU A 176 22.34 7.99 17.87
N SER A 177 21.63 8.19 18.99
CA SER A 177 21.47 9.52 19.59
C SER A 177 22.78 10.15 20.10
N LYS A 178 23.85 9.37 20.28
CA LYS A 178 25.19 9.89 20.63
C LYS A 178 25.99 10.35 19.41
N PHE A 179 25.63 9.90 18.20
CA PHE A 179 26.31 10.27 16.96
C PHE A 179 25.54 11.31 16.11
N GLU A 180 24.26 11.56 16.41
CA GLU A 180 23.39 12.51 15.67
C GLU A 180 22.55 13.37 16.65
N VAL A 181 22.35 14.66 16.35
CA VAL A 181 21.58 15.60 17.19
C VAL A 181 20.08 15.27 17.11
N GLN A 182 19.53 14.97 18.28
CA GLN A 182 18.18 14.62 18.72
C GLN A 182 16.99 14.78 17.74
N GLU A 183 16.21 13.70 17.62
CA GLU A 183 14.77 13.70 17.92
C GLU A 183 14.37 12.36 18.58
N GLN A 184 13.60 12.45 19.67
CA GLN A 184 13.05 11.31 20.38
C GLN A 184 11.58 11.13 20.01
N ASP A 185 11.27 10.19 19.13
CA ASP A 185 9.90 9.68 18.99
C ASP A 185 9.85 8.25 19.57
N ARG A 186 9.67 8.16 20.90
CA ARG A 186 9.55 6.89 21.63
C ARG A 186 8.14 6.33 21.45
N ARG A 187 7.87 5.70 20.30
CA ARG A 187 6.65 4.90 20.13
C ARG A 187 6.88 3.48 20.64
N THR A 188 5.98 3.01 21.49
CA THR A 188 6.01 1.66 22.07
C THR A 188 5.95 0.62 20.96
N ILE A 189 7.02 -0.17 20.81
CA ILE A 189 7.11 -1.23 19.82
C ILE A 189 6.33 -2.45 20.33
N PRO A 190 5.37 -3.00 19.57
CA PRO A 190 4.61 -4.17 20.01
C PRO A 190 5.51 -5.40 20.22
N LYS A 191 5.18 -6.18 21.26
CA LYS A 191 5.80 -7.48 21.55
C LYS A 191 5.66 -8.43 20.35
N HIS A 192 6.64 -9.33 20.22
CA HIS A 192 6.69 -10.54 19.39
C HIS A 192 7.49 -10.47 18.08
N ARG A 193 8.79 -10.78 18.18
CA ARG A 193 9.39 -12.04 17.66
C ARG A 193 10.87 -12.10 18.03
N SER A 194 11.42 -13.31 18.01
CA SER A 194 12.80 -13.56 18.40
C SER A 194 13.85 -12.98 17.45
N ASN A 195 13.48 -12.50 16.27
CA ASN A 195 14.45 -12.21 15.21
C ASN A 195 14.77 -10.71 15.10
N PHE A 196 16.06 -10.37 15.14
CA PHE A 196 16.62 -9.00 15.13
C PHE A 196 17.81 -8.90 14.16
N SER A 197 17.89 -7.86 13.33
CA SER A 197 19.09 -7.62 12.49
C SER A 197 20.07 -6.70 13.22
N LYS A 198 21.36 -7.11 13.28
CA LYS A 198 22.43 -6.24 13.79
C LYS A 198 22.69 -5.01 12.92
N THR A 199 22.49 -5.15 11.61
CA THR A 199 22.78 -4.07 10.64
C THR A 199 21.62 -3.11 10.46
N ASP A 200 20.38 -3.60 10.52
CA ASP A 200 19.18 -2.77 10.41
C ASP A 200 18.08 -3.23 11.38
N PRO A 201 18.10 -2.76 12.64
CA PRO A 201 17.24 -3.24 13.74
C PRO A 201 15.73 -3.16 13.50
N ASP A 202 15.30 -2.27 12.60
CA ASP A 202 13.89 -2.02 12.30
C ASP A 202 13.37 -2.96 11.20
N ALA A 203 14.26 -3.49 10.38
CA ALA A 203 13.91 -4.42 9.32
C ALA A 203 13.52 -5.79 9.90
N THR A 204 12.47 -6.40 9.34
CA THR A 204 11.94 -7.69 9.85
C THR A 204 11.94 -8.77 8.80
N LEU A 205 12.20 -10.02 9.21
CA LEU A 205 12.22 -11.17 8.31
C LEU A 205 10.80 -11.51 7.83
N VAL A 206 10.56 -11.30 6.53
CA VAL A 206 9.28 -11.60 5.89
C VAL A 206 9.55 -12.27 4.54
N ALA A 207 8.73 -13.26 4.17
CA ALA A 207 8.72 -13.86 2.84
C ALA A 207 7.74 -13.10 1.92
N ARG A 208 8.10 -12.89 0.65
CA ARG A 208 7.18 -12.23 -0.31
C ARG A 208 5.92 -13.03 -0.56
N ASP A 209 6.07 -14.34 -0.70
CA ASP A 209 4.94 -15.27 -0.80
C ASP A 209 5.07 -16.35 0.27
N PRO A 210 4.45 -16.16 1.45
CA PRO A 210 4.49 -17.15 2.52
C PRO A 210 3.86 -18.51 2.15
N ARG A 211 3.08 -18.59 1.05
CA ARG A 211 2.43 -19.83 0.60
C ARG A 211 3.33 -20.67 -0.30
N SER A 212 4.35 -20.07 -0.90
CA SER A 212 5.32 -20.79 -1.71
C SER A 212 6.36 -21.47 -0.82
N ALA A 213 6.50 -22.79 -0.95
CA ALA A 213 7.47 -23.59 -0.20
C ALA A 213 8.93 -23.13 -0.44
N CYS A 214 9.20 -22.51 -1.59
CA CYS A 214 10.52 -21.98 -1.94
C CYS A 214 10.74 -20.52 -1.50
N ALA A 215 9.80 -19.90 -0.79
CA ALA A 215 9.89 -18.49 -0.48
C ALA A 215 10.93 -18.17 0.59
N VAL A 216 11.96 -17.41 0.18
CA VAL A 216 13.02 -16.99 1.08
C VAL A 216 12.60 -15.75 1.88
N SER A 217 12.54 -15.91 3.20
CA SER A 217 12.40 -14.77 4.12
C SER A 217 13.66 -13.89 4.08
N ARG A 218 13.46 -12.59 3.88
CA ARG A 218 14.52 -11.57 3.91
C ARG A 218 14.12 -10.41 4.81
N PRO A 219 15.08 -9.66 5.38
CA PRO A 219 14.79 -8.41 6.08
C PRO A 219 14.09 -7.43 5.13
N ARG A 220 12.88 -6.99 5.49
CA ARG A 220 12.01 -6.18 4.65
C ARG A 220 11.28 -5.12 5.44
N TYR A 221 11.02 -4.01 4.76
CA TYR A 221 10.01 -3.02 5.11
C TYR A 221 8.75 -3.25 4.29
N LYS A 222 7.68 -2.57 4.66
CA LYS A 222 6.43 -2.54 3.92
C LYS A 222 6.02 -1.08 3.72
N SER A 223 5.73 -0.72 2.47
CA SER A 223 5.25 0.60 2.10
C SER A 223 3.78 0.50 1.75
N HIS A 224 2.94 1.16 2.53
CA HIS A 224 1.51 1.27 2.31
C HIS A 224 1.24 2.60 1.61
N ARG A 225 0.31 2.61 0.65
CA ARG A 225 -0.08 3.86 -0.02
C ARG A 225 -1.58 3.92 -0.28
N ALA A 226 -2.10 5.14 -0.26
CA ALA A 226 -3.42 5.47 -0.78
C ALA A 226 -3.27 6.22 -2.10
N VAL A 227 -4.02 5.77 -3.12
CA VAL A 227 -4.03 6.35 -4.46
C VAL A 227 -5.46 6.77 -4.81
N ASP A 228 -5.63 8.00 -5.28
CA ASP A 228 -6.90 8.54 -5.74
C ASP A 228 -7.39 7.86 -7.04
N ASP A 229 -8.70 7.65 -7.16
CA ASP A 229 -9.31 6.94 -8.30
C ASP A 229 -9.25 7.68 -9.63
N PHE A 230 -9.18 9.02 -9.62
CA PHE A 230 -9.36 9.84 -10.83
C PHE A 230 -8.12 9.84 -11.72
N CYS A 231 -7.04 10.52 -11.29
CA CYS A 231 -5.78 10.54 -12.02
C CYS A 231 -4.70 9.64 -11.42
N GLY A 232 -5.02 8.85 -10.38
CA GLY A 232 -4.05 7.96 -9.73
C GLY A 232 -2.99 8.70 -8.92
N VAL A 233 -3.30 9.88 -8.38
CA VAL A 233 -2.40 10.66 -7.51
C VAL A 233 -2.21 9.92 -6.19
N ILE A 234 -0.98 9.84 -5.70
CA ILE A 234 -0.69 9.23 -4.39
C ILE A 234 -0.97 10.28 -3.33
N THR A 235 -1.89 9.99 -2.41
CA THR A 235 -2.37 10.96 -1.41
C THR A 235 -1.91 10.66 0.01
N ALA A 236 -1.58 9.39 0.30
CA ALA A 236 -1.08 8.97 1.60
C ALA A 236 -0.01 7.88 1.42
N VAL A 237 0.98 7.88 2.31
CA VAL A 237 2.09 6.93 2.31
C VAL A 237 2.49 6.65 3.76
N GLU A 238 2.57 5.37 4.12
CA GLU A 238 3.03 4.93 5.43
C GLU A 238 4.04 3.80 5.27
N THR A 239 5.21 3.96 5.90
CA THR A 239 6.25 2.92 5.92
C THR A 239 6.21 2.20 7.26
N THR A 240 6.11 0.87 7.23
CA THR A 240 6.12 0.01 8.42
C THR A 240 7.20 -1.06 8.33
N PRO A 241 7.61 -1.66 9.47
CA PRO A 241 8.37 -2.90 9.43
C PRO A 241 7.55 -4.01 8.73
N GLY A 242 8.21 -4.87 7.96
CA GLY A 242 7.53 -5.87 7.12
C GLY A 242 6.49 -6.76 7.84
N HIS A 243 6.66 -7.05 9.13
CA HIS A 243 5.76 -7.91 9.90
C HIS A 243 4.40 -7.27 10.24
N ILE A 244 4.27 -5.95 10.18
CA ILE A 244 3.02 -5.26 10.47
C ILE A 244 1.96 -5.68 9.45
N ARG A 245 0.76 -5.99 9.95
CA ARG A 245 -0.37 -6.40 9.11
C ARG A 245 -1.00 -5.18 8.47
N ASP A 246 -1.33 -5.30 7.19
CA ASP A 246 -1.91 -4.24 6.36
C ASP A 246 -3.17 -3.65 6.97
N GLY A 247 -4.04 -4.49 7.54
CA GLY A 247 -5.24 -4.04 8.23
C GLY A 247 -4.97 -3.01 9.34
N ASN A 248 -3.81 -3.00 9.99
CA ASN A 248 -3.52 -2.06 11.07
C ASN A 248 -3.25 -0.63 10.57
N CYS A 249 -2.85 -0.46 9.30
CA CYS A 249 -2.46 0.84 8.72
C CYS A 249 -3.63 1.57 8.07
N LEU A 250 -4.77 0.91 7.86
CA LEU A 250 -5.91 1.51 7.16
C LEU A 250 -6.40 2.82 7.78
N PRO A 251 -6.63 2.90 9.12
CA PRO A 251 -7.11 4.15 9.72
C PRO A 251 -6.12 5.30 9.49
N GLY A 252 -4.83 5.04 9.66
CA GLY A 252 -3.76 6.04 9.46
C GLY A 252 -3.70 6.56 8.02
N LEU A 253 -3.86 5.68 7.02
CA LEU A 253 -3.86 6.06 5.60
C LEU A 253 -5.09 6.89 5.21
N VAL A 254 -6.27 6.56 5.74
CA VAL A 254 -7.51 7.31 5.50
C VAL A 254 -7.43 8.71 6.13
N GLU A 255 -6.92 8.78 7.36
CA GLU A 255 -6.72 10.04 8.06
C GLU A 255 -5.67 10.91 7.36
N GLN A 256 -4.53 10.32 6.96
CA GLN A 256 -3.50 11.03 6.22
C GLN A 256 -4.03 11.51 4.87
N HIS A 257 -4.83 10.71 4.15
CA HIS A 257 -5.49 11.16 2.93
C HIS A 257 -6.33 12.41 3.20
N HIS A 258 -7.21 12.36 4.21
CA HIS A 258 -8.06 13.50 4.56
C HIS A 258 -7.24 14.75 4.90
N ARG A 259 -6.21 14.61 5.73
CA ARG A 259 -5.31 15.71 6.11
C ARG A 259 -4.58 16.32 4.91
N THR A 260 -4.16 15.49 3.95
CA THR A 260 -3.33 15.93 2.82
C THR A 260 -4.17 16.45 1.65
N SER A 261 -5.34 15.88 1.38
CA SER A 261 -6.25 16.31 0.30
C SER A 261 -7.28 17.36 0.75
N SER A 262 -7.51 17.47 2.07
CA SER A 262 -8.67 18.19 2.65
C SER A 262 -10.03 17.65 2.19
N ILE A 263 -10.08 16.43 1.65
CA ILE A 263 -11.29 15.77 1.14
C ILE A 263 -11.50 14.48 1.93
N ALA A 264 -12.71 14.25 2.42
CA ALA A 264 -13.05 13.01 3.10
C ALA A 264 -13.37 11.91 2.07
N ALA A 265 -12.77 10.73 2.24
CA ALA A 265 -13.03 9.61 1.35
C ALA A 265 -14.45 9.05 1.59
N GLU A 266 -15.27 9.01 0.53
CA GLU A 266 -16.61 8.40 0.55
C GLU A 266 -16.54 6.88 0.37
N THR A 267 -15.55 6.38 -0.36
CA THR A 267 -15.34 4.95 -0.60
C THR A 267 -13.88 4.56 -0.47
N VAL A 268 -13.63 3.51 0.31
CA VAL A 268 -12.30 2.91 0.48
C VAL A 268 -12.26 1.54 -0.18
N ILE A 269 -11.32 1.38 -1.09
CA ILE A 269 -11.08 0.15 -1.84
C ILE A 269 -9.74 -0.42 -1.41
N GLY A 270 -9.72 -1.66 -0.93
CA GLY A 270 -8.49 -2.31 -0.45
C GLY A 270 -8.44 -3.79 -0.82
N ASP A 271 -7.25 -4.36 -0.73
CA ASP A 271 -7.07 -5.81 -0.82
C ASP A 271 -7.72 -6.53 0.39
N GLN A 272 -7.85 -7.86 0.29
CA GLN A 272 -8.38 -8.70 1.35
C GLN A 272 -7.64 -8.55 2.69
N HIS A 273 -6.34 -8.24 2.67
CA HIS A 273 -5.54 -8.03 3.87
C HIS A 273 -5.99 -6.83 4.71
N TYR A 274 -6.69 -5.87 4.10
CA TYR A 274 -7.30 -4.73 4.79
C TYR A 274 -8.70 -5.02 5.34
N GLY A 275 -9.35 -6.11 4.90
CA GLY A 275 -10.73 -6.47 5.26
C GLY A 275 -10.90 -7.10 6.65
N THR A 276 -10.26 -6.55 7.67
CA THR A 276 -10.45 -6.97 9.08
C THR A 276 -11.79 -6.49 9.61
N ARG A 277 -12.31 -7.15 10.65
CA ARG A 277 -13.61 -6.77 11.26
C ARG A 277 -13.56 -5.35 11.80
N GLU A 278 -12.45 -5.01 12.43
CA GLU A 278 -12.17 -3.69 13.00
C GLU A 278 -12.25 -2.60 11.94
N ASN A 279 -11.65 -2.82 10.75
CA ASN A 279 -11.66 -1.84 9.67
C ASN A 279 -13.04 -1.65 9.04
N PHE A 280 -13.82 -2.72 8.89
CA PHE A 280 -15.20 -2.59 8.44
C PHE A 280 -16.02 -1.77 9.43
N CYS A 281 -15.97 -2.09 10.72
CA CYS A 281 -16.70 -1.34 11.74
C CYS A 281 -16.24 0.13 11.79
N HIS A 282 -14.94 0.38 11.75
CA HIS A 282 -14.36 1.73 11.77
C HIS A 282 -14.85 2.57 10.57
N LEU A 283 -14.71 2.07 9.35
CA LEU A 283 -15.12 2.82 8.15
C LEU A 283 -16.63 3.02 8.07
N GLN A 284 -17.41 2.01 8.44
CA GLN A 284 -18.87 2.13 8.43
C GLN A 284 -19.38 3.10 9.50
N ALA A 285 -18.71 3.19 10.65
CA ALA A 285 -19.00 4.20 11.66
C ALA A 285 -18.72 5.63 11.16
N LEU A 286 -17.73 5.80 10.29
CA LEU A 286 -17.45 7.07 9.59
C LEU A 286 -18.38 7.32 8.38
N GLY A 287 -19.33 6.42 8.10
CA GLY A 287 -20.21 6.52 6.93
C GLY A 287 -19.55 6.17 5.59
N VAL A 288 -18.31 5.65 5.60
CA VAL A 288 -17.51 5.35 4.42
C VAL A 288 -17.88 3.99 3.83
N THR A 289 -18.09 3.95 2.51
CA THR A 289 -18.41 2.72 1.77
C THR A 289 -17.18 1.82 1.66
N THR A 290 -17.35 0.52 1.90
CA THR A 290 -16.24 -0.44 2.01
C THR A 290 -16.22 -1.42 0.84
N HIS A 291 -15.28 -1.26 -0.09
CA HIS A 291 -15.12 -2.14 -1.27
C HIS A 291 -13.96 -3.14 -1.13
N MET A 292 -13.63 -3.54 0.10
CA MET A 292 -12.61 -4.56 0.41
C MET A 292 -13.23 -5.95 0.60
N LYS A 293 -12.52 -7.03 0.26
CA LYS A 293 -12.99 -8.39 0.56
C LYS A 293 -12.80 -8.69 2.06
N PRO A 294 -13.75 -9.38 2.73
CA PRO A 294 -13.54 -9.79 4.11
C PRO A 294 -12.35 -10.75 4.23
N LEU A 295 -11.50 -10.51 5.21
CA LEU A 295 -10.41 -11.39 5.57
C LEU A 295 -11.02 -12.71 6.05
N ARG A 296 -10.79 -13.79 5.31
CA ARG A 296 -11.28 -15.12 5.70
C ARG A 296 -10.49 -15.54 6.94
N SER A 297 -11.15 -15.71 8.08
CA SER A 297 -10.54 -16.46 9.17
C SER A 297 -10.35 -17.90 8.68
N THR A 298 -9.22 -18.50 9.04
CA THR A 298 -8.74 -19.83 8.61
C THR A 298 -9.63 -21.01 9.07
N GLY A 299 -10.92 -20.77 9.35
CA GLY A 299 -11.89 -21.77 9.84
C GLY A 299 -13.29 -21.69 9.23
N MET A 300 -13.53 -20.89 8.17
CA MET A 300 -14.88 -20.74 7.59
C MET A 300 -15.16 -21.57 6.32
N ALA A 301 -14.26 -22.47 5.93
CA ALA A 301 -14.63 -23.57 5.05
C ALA A 301 -15.23 -24.66 5.93
N SER A 302 -16.56 -24.73 6.01
CA SER A 302 -17.23 -25.87 6.66
C SER A 302 -16.71 -27.15 6.00
N LYS A 303 -15.97 -27.96 6.76
CA LYS A 303 -15.71 -29.36 6.43
C LYS A 303 -17.07 -30.07 6.46
N HIS A 304 -17.73 -30.14 5.30
CA HIS A 304 -18.86 -30.96 4.83
C HIS A 304 -19.91 -31.55 5.79
N ASN A 305 -19.99 -31.25 7.09
CA ASN A 305 -20.95 -31.92 7.98
C ASN A 305 -21.35 -31.16 9.25
N VAL A 306 -21.06 -29.86 9.34
CA VAL A 306 -21.51 -29.02 10.47
C VAL A 306 -22.24 -27.79 9.92
N PHE A 307 -23.41 -27.46 10.50
CA PHE A 307 -24.22 -26.30 10.13
C PHE A 307 -23.36 -25.04 10.07
N HIS A 308 -23.59 -24.18 9.09
CA HIS A 308 -22.84 -22.93 9.00
C HIS A 308 -23.41 -21.89 9.98
N VAL A 309 -22.61 -20.91 10.41
CA VAL A 309 -23.07 -19.84 11.32
C VAL A 309 -24.23 -19.04 10.71
N SER A 310 -24.31 -18.96 9.37
CA SER A 310 -25.40 -18.29 8.66
C SER A 310 -26.77 -18.94 8.85
N GLU A 311 -26.83 -20.18 9.33
CA GLU A 311 -28.10 -20.87 9.59
C GLU A 311 -28.69 -20.52 10.97
N PHE A 312 -27.96 -19.75 11.78
CA PHE A 312 -28.44 -19.21 13.05
C PHE A 312 -28.99 -17.81 12.82
N VAL A 313 -30.30 -17.64 13.04
CA VAL A 313 -31.01 -16.38 12.78
C VAL A 313 -31.02 -15.54 14.05
N TYR A 314 -30.51 -14.31 13.99
CA TYR A 314 -30.56 -13.38 15.11
C TYR A 314 -31.92 -12.67 15.17
N ASN A 315 -32.53 -12.63 16.35
CA ASN A 315 -33.68 -11.80 16.64
C ASN A 315 -33.22 -10.58 17.47
N ALA A 316 -33.40 -9.39 16.90
CA ALA A 316 -32.98 -8.12 17.51
C ALA A 316 -33.88 -7.70 18.69
N GLU A 317 -35.17 -8.06 18.68
CA GLU A 317 -36.11 -7.66 19.74
C GLU A 317 -35.81 -8.38 21.06
N SER A 318 -35.49 -9.66 20.99
CA SER A 318 -35.24 -10.50 22.16
C SER A 318 -33.76 -10.66 22.51
N ASP A 319 -32.83 -10.06 21.75
CA ASP A 319 -31.38 -10.30 21.82
C ASP A 319 -31.03 -11.80 21.95
N THR A 320 -31.59 -12.62 21.05
CA THR A 320 -31.34 -14.07 21.00
C THR A 320 -31.06 -14.56 19.58
N PHE A 321 -30.34 -15.67 19.46
CA PHE A 321 -30.24 -16.39 18.19
C PHE A 321 -31.21 -17.57 18.17
N ARG A 322 -31.73 -17.93 17.01
CA ARG A 322 -32.51 -19.15 16.79
C ARG A 322 -31.68 -20.14 15.98
N CYS A 323 -31.54 -21.36 16.48
CA CYS A 323 -30.81 -22.40 15.77
C CYS A 323 -31.68 -23.10 14.70
N PRO A 324 -31.08 -23.90 13.80
CA PRO A 324 -31.83 -24.72 12.84
C PRO A 324 -32.82 -25.71 13.50
N GLY A 325 -32.53 -26.16 14.73
CA GLY A 325 -33.43 -26.97 15.54
C GLY A 325 -34.53 -26.18 16.27
N GLY A 326 -34.69 -24.89 15.96
CA GLY A 326 -35.75 -24.02 16.48
C GLY A 326 -35.52 -23.44 17.89
N GLN A 327 -34.48 -23.86 18.60
CA GLN A 327 -34.17 -23.44 19.97
C GLN A 327 -33.53 -22.05 20.04
N ALA A 328 -33.87 -21.30 21.10
CA ALA A 328 -33.29 -19.98 21.38
C ALA A 328 -31.93 -20.09 22.10
N LEU A 329 -30.95 -19.33 21.62
CA LEU A 329 -29.64 -19.15 22.21
C LEU A 329 -29.62 -17.79 22.89
N THR A 330 -29.44 -17.81 24.20
CA THR A 330 -29.38 -16.60 25.02
C THR A 330 -27.94 -16.12 25.20
N LYS A 331 -27.78 -14.81 25.34
CA LYS A 331 -26.52 -14.16 25.72
C LYS A 331 -26.01 -14.70 27.07
N ARG A 332 -24.73 -15.06 27.15
CA ARG A 332 -24.15 -15.64 28.37
C ARG A 332 -22.97 -14.85 28.92
N GLY A 333 -22.11 -14.32 28.05
CA GLY A 333 -20.99 -13.52 28.51
C GLY A 333 -20.21 -12.91 27.36
N TYR A 334 -19.22 -12.10 27.72
CA TYR A 334 -18.41 -11.35 26.78
C TYR A 334 -17.04 -12.00 26.62
N ASN A 335 -16.67 -12.29 25.38
CA ASN A 335 -15.33 -12.76 25.03
C ASN A 335 -14.44 -11.55 24.71
N LYS A 336 -13.53 -11.22 25.63
CA LYS A 336 -12.57 -10.13 25.44
C LYS A 336 -11.62 -10.36 24.25
N ASN A 337 -11.29 -11.62 23.94
CA ASN A 337 -10.36 -11.96 22.86
C ASN A 337 -11.00 -11.80 21.48
N GLU A 338 -12.27 -12.16 21.35
CA GLU A 338 -13.02 -12.07 20.08
C GLU A 338 -13.81 -10.78 19.95
N LYS A 339 -13.79 -9.92 20.99
CA LYS A 339 -14.53 -8.67 21.11
C LYS A 339 -16.00 -8.83 20.71
N GLY A 340 -16.69 -9.70 21.44
CA GLY A 340 -18.06 -10.06 21.14
C GLY A 340 -18.72 -10.88 22.22
N TRP A 341 -20.05 -10.95 22.14
CA TRP A 341 -20.88 -11.71 23.07
C TRP A 341 -21.11 -13.13 22.55
N TYR A 342 -20.96 -14.12 23.44
CA TYR A 342 -21.29 -15.49 23.11
C TYR A 342 -22.72 -15.84 23.52
N TYR A 343 -23.38 -16.54 22.61
CA TYR A 343 -24.73 -17.03 22.72
C TYR A 343 -24.68 -18.55 22.68
N ARG A 344 -25.45 -19.20 23.57
CA ARG A 344 -25.57 -20.66 23.62
C ARG A 344 -26.96 -21.07 24.03
N ALA A 345 -27.39 -22.21 23.51
CA ALA A 345 -28.64 -22.85 23.92
C ALA A 345 -28.47 -23.48 25.30
N ASP A 346 -29.59 -23.84 25.94
CA ASP A 346 -29.54 -24.65 27.15
C ASP A 346 -28.85 -25.99 26.90
N THR A 347 -27.98 -26.40 27.83
CA THR A 347 -27.17 -27.60 27.69
C THR A 347 -28.01 -28.87 27.66
N GLN A 348 -29.07 -28.95 28.47
CA GLN A 348 -29.93 -30.14 28.53
C GLN A 348 -30.73 -30.29 27.23
N ILE A 349 -31.31 -29.20 26.75
CA ILE A 349 -32.07 -29.16 25.49
C ILE A 349 -31.16 -29.52 24.30
N CYS A 350 -29.93 -28.99 24.29
CA CYS A 350 -28.98 -29.25 23.21
C CYS A 350 -28.39 -30.68 23.27
N ALA A 351 -28.31 -31.30 24.44
CA ALA A 351 -27.87 -32.68 24.59
C ALA A 351 -28.89 -33.67 24.01
N ALA A 352 -30.19 -33.41 24.17
CA ALA A 352 -31.28 -34.22 23.64
C ALA A 352 -31.64 -33.91 22.16
N CYS A 353 -30.92 -33.02 21.49
CA CYS A 353 -31.27 -32.55 20.16
C CYS A 353 -30.92 -33.59 19.06
N PRO A 354 -31.87 -33.99 18.19
CA PRO A 354 -31.60 -34.93 17.09
C PRO A 354 -30.56 -34.42 16.07
N LEU A 355 -30.48 -33.10 15.90
CA LEU A 355 -29.57 -32.45 14.94
C LEU A 355 -28.18 -32.17 15.52
N ARG A 356 -27.86 -32.71 16.71
CA ARG A 356 -26.59 -32.45 17.42
C ARG A 356 -25.37 -32.89 16.62
N SER A 357 -25.45 -34.02 15.91
CA SER A 357 -24.38 -34.55 15.04
C SER A 357 -23.96 -33.57 13.96
N HIS A 358 -24.90 -32.75 13.47
CA HIS A 358 -24.68 -31.69 12.49
C HIS A 358 -24.38 -30.33 13.13
N CYS A 359 -24.44 -30.19 14.46
CA CYS A 359 -24.22 -28.93 15.16
C CYS A 359 -22.85 -28.83 15.85
N THR A 360 -22.39 -29.92 16.48
CA THR A 360 -21.14 -30.00 17.24
C THR A 360 -20.43 -31.32 17.02
N LYS A 361 -19.10 -31.31 16.89
CA LYS A 361 -18.29 -32.55 16.75
C LYS A 361 -17.96 -33.22 18.08
N THR A 362 -18.17 -32.55 19.21
CA THR A 362 -17.84 -33.12 20.52
C THR A 362 -18.93 -34.09 20.97
N ALA A 363 -18.54 -35.31 21.34
CA ALA A 363 -19.41 -36.30 21.96
C ALA A 363 -19.87 -35.93 23.39
N ASN A 364 -19.20 -34.96 24.03
CA ASN A 364 -19.53 -34.53 25.39
C ASN A 364 -20.88 -33.77 25.42
N PRO A 365 -21.91 -34.27 26.12
CA PRO A 365 -23.25 -33.66 26.16
C PRO A 365 -23.27 -32.27 26.83
N SER A 366 -22.26 -31.95 27.65
CA SER A 366 -22.14 -30.63 28.30
C SER A 366 -21.67 -29.50 27.38
N GLN A 367 -21.07 -29.84 26.23
CA GLN A 367 -20.58 -28.85 25.27
C GLN A 367 -21.66 -28.52 24.25
N THR A 368 -22.08 -27.25 24.21
CA THR A 368 -23.00 -26.72 23.21
C THR A 368 -22.26 -25.84 22.21
N ARG A 369 -22.83 -25.64 21.03
CA ARG A 369 -22.26 -24.74 20.03
C ARG A 369 -22.34 -23.30 20.53
N LEU A 370 -21.19 -22.62 20.53
CA LEU A 370 -21.08 -21.20 20.84
C LEU A 370 -21.18 -20.40 19.54
N ILE A 371 -22.10 -19.43 19.52
CA ILE A 371 -22.20 -18.42 18.46
C ILE A 371 -21.72 -17.10 19.02
N VAL A 372 -20.79 -16.45 18.32
CA VAL A 372 -20.18 -15.19 18.76
C VAL A 372 -20.70 -14.07 17.88
N ARG A 373 -21.38 -13.10 18.48
CA ARG A 373 -21.78 -11.85 17.83
C ARG A 373 -20.71 -10.80 18.15
N PRO A 374 -19.87 -10.39 17.18
CA PRO A 374 -18.85 -9.37 17.40
C PRO A 374 -19.47 -8.00 17.64
N ASP A 375 -18.71 -7.12 18.29
CA ASP A 375 -19.10 -5.72 18.45
C ASP A 375 -19.26 -5.04 17.07
N GLY A 376 -20.28 -4.18 16.95
CA GLY A 376 -20.59 -3.52 15.68
C GLY A 376 -21.06 -4.48 14.58
N HIS A 377 -21.64 -5.63 14.93
CA HIS A 377 -22.07 -6.66 13.97
C HIS A 377 -22.91 -6.11 12.80
N GLU A 378 -23.80 -5.15 13.05
CA GLU A 378 -24.64 -4.55 12.01
C GLU A 378 -23.83 -3.74 10.99
N LEU A 379 -22.85 -2.97 11.47
CA LEU A 379 -21.90 -2.26 10.62
C LEU A 379 -21.09 -3.24 9.77
N LEU A 380 -20.64 -4.34 10.37
CA LEU A 380 -19.92 -5.40 9.68
C LEU A 380 -20.78 -6.03 8.57
N LEU A 381 -22.05 -6.38 8.85
CA LEU A 381 -22.98 -6.92 7.86
C LEU A 381 -23.29 -5.92 6.73
N LYS A 382 -23.40 -4.63 7.04
CA LYS A 382 -23.53 -3.56 6.04
C LYS A 382 -22.30 -3.54 5.12
N GLY A 383 -21.09 -3.54 5.68
CA GLY A 383 -19.85 -3.57 4.91
C GLY A 383 -19.69 -4.83 4.06
N TRP A 384 -20.07 -6.01 4.58
CA TRP A 384 -20.04 -7.26 3.81
C TRP A 384 -21.02 -7.26 2.62
N ARG A 385 -22.23 -6.71 2.82
CA ARG A 385 -23.20 -6.52 1.72
C ARG A 385 -22.62 -5.60 0.63
N GLN A 386 -22.02 -4.47 1.03
CA GLN A 386 -21.35 -3.55 0.10
C GLN A 386 -20.20 -4.23 -0.65
N SER A 387 -19.37 -5.00 0.05
CA SER A 387 -18.25 -5.75 -0.54
C SER A 387 -18.69 -6.74 -1.61
N GLY A 388 -19.87 -7.34 -1.46
CA GLY A 388 -20.47 -8.29 -2.40
C GLY A 388 -21.04 -7.65 -3.68
N SER A 389 -21.24 -6.32 -3.69
CA SER A 389 -21.90 -5.58 -4.76
C SER A 389 -21.14 -5.61 -6.10
N ILE A 390 -21.86 -5.34 -7.19
CA ILE A 390 -21.27 -5.23 -8.54
C ILE A 390 -20.28 -4.06 -8.59
N GLN A 391 -20.60 -2.94 -7.94
CA GLN A 391 -19.73 -1.76 -7.86
C GLN A 391 -18.41 -2.09 -7.17
N ALA A 392 -18.44 -2.76 -6.00
CA ALA A 392 -17.23 -3.18 -5.30
C ALA A 392 -16.36 -4.13 -6.15
N ARG A 393 -16.97 -4.98 -7.00
CA ARG A 393 -16.23 -5.83 -7.94
C ARG A 393 -15.57 -5.02 -9.05
N ARG A 394 -16.20 -3.97 -9.57
CA ARG A 394 -15.63 -3.06 -10.58
C ARG A 394 -14.47 -2.28 -9.99
N ASP A 395 -14.65 -1.70 -8.81
CA ASP A 395 -13.61 -0.87 -8.19
C ASP A 395 -12.38 -1.69 -7.80
N ARG A 396 -12.56 -2.93 -7.30
CA ARG A 396 -11.43 -3.84 -7.07
C ARG A 396 -10.69 -4.23 -8.35
N ARG A 397 -11.37 -4.29 -9.52
CA ARG A 397 -10.68 -4.51 -10.80
C ARG A 397 -9.87 -3.28 -11.20
N ARG A 398 -10.45 -2.09 -11.06
CA ARG A 398 -9.77 -0.83 -11.32
C ARG A 398 -8.55 -0.64 -10.42
N ARG A 399 -8.66 -1.02 -9.14
CA ARG A 399 -7.56 -1.05 -8.16
C ARG A 399 -6.33 -1.77 -8.69
N MET A 400 -6.50 -2.95 -9.29
CA MET A 400 -5.37 -3.73 -9.84
C MET A 400 -4.57 -2.88 -10.81
N THR A 401 -5.22 -2.22 -11.77
CA THR A 401 -4.53 -1.41 -12.77
C THR A 401 -3.88 -0.13 -12.21
N LEU A 402 -4.57 0.59 -11.32
CA LEU A 402 -4.07 1.86 -10.78
C LEU A 402 -2.90 1.65 -9.82
N ILE A 403 -3.05 0.73 -8.87
CA ILE A 403 -2.05 0.49 -7.83
C ILE A 403 -0.88 -0.31 -8.37
N GLU A 404 -1.11 -1.34 -9.18
CA GLU A 404 0.01 -2.10 -9.76
C GLU A 404 0.82 -1.21 -10.71
N GLY A 405 0.16 -0.30 -11.44
CA GLY A 405 0.84 0.73 -12.22
C GLY A 405 1.68 1.67 -11.34
N SER A 406 1.14 2.13 -10.21
CA SER A 406 1.85 2.99 -9.25
C SER A 406 3.08 2.31 -8.65
N PHE A 407 2.95 1.08 -8.14
CA PHE A 407 4.08 0.32 -7.61
C PHE A 407 5.05 -0.13 -8.71
N GLY A 408 4.56 -0.47 -9.88
CA GLY A 408 5.36 -0.83 -11.05
C GLY A 408 6.28 0.31 -11.48
N GLN A 409 5.73 1.53 -11.59
CA GLN A 409 6.52 2.73 -11.89
C GLN A 409 7.56 3.00 -10.79
N ALA A 410 7.18 2.90 -9.51
CA ALA A 410 8.11 3.07 -8.40
C ALA A 410 9.26 2.04 -8.45
N ALA A 411 8.93 0.79 -8.73
CA ALA A 411 9.87 -0.33 -8.75
C ALA A 411 10.83 -0.29 -9.95
N GLN A 412 10.36 0.17 -11.10
CA GLN A 412 11.15 0.23 -12.34
C GLN A 412 11.97 1.51 -12.44
N ASN A 413 11.40 2.66 -12.05
CA ASN A 413 11.97 3.96 -12.35
C ASN A 413 12.51 4.70 -11.12
N HIS A 414 12.29 4.21 -9.90
CA HIS A 414 12.56 5.00 -8.68
C HIS A 414 13.20 4.20 -7.54
N HIS A 415 13.89 3.09 -7.86
CA HIS A 415 14.60 2.22 -6.90
C HIS A 415 13.74 1.61 -5.78
N PHE A 416 12.42 1.54 -5.93
CA PHE A 416 11.54 1.13 -4.83
C PHE A 416 11.71 -0.33 -4.37
N LYS A 417 12.32 -1.21 -5.19
CA LYS A 417 12.49 -2.63 -4.83
C LYS A 417 13.40 -2.87 -3.62
N ARG A 418 14.29 -1.92 -3.31
CA ARG A 418 15.25 -2.01 -2.21
C ARG A 418 15.33 -0.68 -1.45
N ALA A 419 15.53 -0.78 -0.14
CA ALA A 419 15.84 0.36 0.70
C ALA A 419 17.23 0.90 0.36
N ARG A 420 17.31 2.20 0.08
CA ARG A 420 18.59 2.93 -0.07
C ARG A 420 19.26 3.16 1.27
N TYR A 421 18.45 3.23 2.32
CA TYR A 421 18.87 3.59 3.67
C TYR A 421 18.42 2.53 4.67
N ARG A 422 19.15 2.44 5.77
CA ARG A 422 18.78 1.63 6.94
C ARG A 422 17.93 2.46 7.88
N ARG A 423 17.17 1.81 8.75
CA ARG A 423 16.15 2.39 9.63
C ARG A 423 14.86 2.80 8.92
N ILE A 424 13.77 2.67 9.67
CA ILE A 424 12.43 2.96 9.17
C ILE A 424 12.21 4.43 8.82
N TRP A 425 12.78 5.35 9.61
CA TRP A 425 12.60 6.78 9.39
C TRP A 425 13.28 7.24 8.09
N ARG A 426 14.46 6.67 7.76
CA ARG A 426 15.15 6.94 6.49
C ARG A 426 14.45 6.26 5.31
N GLN A 427 13.94 5.04 5.49
CA GLN A 427 13.12 4.39 4.46
C GLN A 427 11.84 5.20 4.18
N SER A 428 11.24 5.80 5.20
CA SER A 428 10.08 6.67 5.04
C SER A 428 10.41 7.89 4.18
N ILE A 429 11.58 8.50 4.34
CA ILE A 429 12.04 9.58 3.45
C ILE A 429 12.09 9.12 1.98
N GLN A 430 12.63 7.92 1.73
CA GLN A 430 12.64 7.34 0.38
C GLN A 430 11.21 7.19 -0.18
N ASP A 431 10.27 6.65 0.59
CA ASP A 431 8.90 6.44 0.14
C ASP A 431 8.19 7.78 -0.17
N HIS A 432 8.37 8.81 0.66
CA HIS A 432 7.85 10.16 0.42
C HIS A 432 8.44 10.79 -0.85
N MET A 433 9.76 10.70 -1.04
CA MET A 433 10.42 11.26 -2.22
C MET A 433 9.96 10.58 -3.51
N ILE A 434 9.80 9.24 -3.50
CA ILE A 434 9.28 8.50 -4.64
C ILE A 434 7.84 8.95 -4.95
N ALA A 435 6.98 9.03 -3.94
CA ALA A 435 5.60 9.46 -4.14
C ALA A 435 5.50 10.91 -4.67
N ALA A 436 6.32 11.82 -4.13
CA ALA A 436 6.42 13.20 -4.60
C ALA A 436 6.84 13.27 -6.07
N VAL A 437 7.87 12.52 -6.47
CA VAL A 437 8.33 12.43 -7.88
C VAL A 437 7.21 11.89 -8.79
N GLN A 438 6.50 10.85 -8.37
CA GLN A 438 5.39 10.29 -9.16
C GLN A 438 4.24 11.29 -9.34
N ASN A 439 3.91 12.05 -8.30
CA ASN A 439 2.90 13.10 -8.36
C ASN A 439 3.35 14.27 -9.27
N ILE A 440 4.60 14.72 -9.16
CA ILE A 440 5.18 15.75 -10.03
C ILE A 440 5.14 15.32 -11.50
N LYS A 441 5.44 14.06 -11.81
CA LYS A 441 5.30 13.54 -13.18
C LYS A 441 3.87 13.66 -13.71
N LYS A 442 2.85 13.45 -12.87
CA LYS A 442 1.44 13.65 -13.25
C LYS A 442 1.12 15.12 -13.47
N ILE A 443 1.62 16.01 -12.63
CA ILE A 443 1.47 17.46 -12.78
C ILE A 443 2.06 17.93 -14.11
N ILE A 444 3.27 17.47 -14.46
CA ILE A 444 3.92 17.80 -15.74
C ILE A 444 3.10 17.30 -16.92
N CYS A 445 2.62 16.05 -16.87
CA CYS A 445 1.77 15.49 -17.92
C CYS A 445 0.46 16.28 -18.08
N HIS A 446 -0.11 16.80 -17.00
CA HIS A 446 -1.31 17.64 -17.07
C HIS A 446 -1.02 19.04 -17.65
N ALA A 447 0.05 19.69 -17.19
CA ALA A 447 0.38 21.06 -17.60
C ALA A 447 0.90 21.17 -19.04
N PHE A 448 1.68 20.18 -19.49
CA PHE A 448 2.37 20.21 -20.78
C PHE A 448 1.99 19.09 -21.74
N GLY A 449 1.14 18.16 -21.31
CA GLY A 449 0.51 17.19 -22.21
C GLY A 449 -0.60 17.91 -22.96
N GLY A 450 -0.26 18.53 -24.09
CA GLY A 450 -1.25 19.11 -25.00
C GLY A 450 -2.41 18.13 -25.20
N THR A 451 -3.64 18.67 -25.24
CA THR A 451 -4.92 17.95 -25.35
C THR A 451 -4.88 16.81 -26.38
N ASN A 452 -4.47 15.64 -25.93
CA ASN A 452 -4.79 14.35 -26.52
C ASN A 452 -5.73 13.64 -25.56
N THR A 453 -6.96 14.17 -25.49
CA THR A 453 -8.16 13.54 -24.94
C THR A 453 -8.55 12.23 -25.66
N ALA A 454 -7.65 11.65 -26.46
CA ALA A 454 -7.77 10.34 -27.10
C ALA A 454 -6.64 9.36 -26.72
N GLY A 455 -5.68 9.74 -25.87
CA GLY A 455 -4.52 8.89 -25.52
C GLY A 455 -4.28 8.66 -24.03
N ILE A 456 -5.02 9.35 -23.15
CA ILE A 456 -5.17 8.93 -21.75
C ILE A 456 -6.41 8.02 -21.69
N THR A 457 -6.26 6.77 -22.13
CA THR A 457 -7.02 5.68 -21.53
C THR A 457 -6.58 5.62 -20.07
N CYS A 458 -7.24 6.27 -19.11
CA CYS A 458 -8.60 5.96 -18.69
C CYS A 458 -8.94 4.52 -19.06
N LEU A 459 -8.46 3.57 -18.25
CA LEU A 459 -9.10 2.27 -18.07
C LEU A 459 -10.46 2.48 -17.35
N CYS A 460 -11.32 3.31 -17.94
CA CYS A 460 -12.73 3.41 -17.66
C CYS A 460 -13.44 2.61 -18.76
N PRO A 461 -14.01 1.42 -18.48
CA PRO A 461 -15.05 0.90 -19.35
C PRO A 461 -16.26 1.84 -19.18
N SER A 462 -16.64 2.51 -20.26
CA SER A 462 -17.85 3.34 -20.34
C SER A 462 -19.11 2.51 -20.01
N PRO A 463 -20.17 3.16 -19.49
CA PRO A 463 -21.42 2.47 -19.15
C PRO A 463 -22.17 2.06 -20.42
N CYS A 464 -22.42 0.76 -20.57
CA CYS A 464 -23.35 0.23 -21.56
C CYS A 464 -24.74 0.84 -21.37
N THR A 465 -25.26 1.49 -22.40
CA THR A 465 -26.71 1.67 -22.59
C THR A 465 -27.12 1.04 -23.93
N PRO A 466 -28.33 0.47 -24.01
CA PRO A 466 -28.72 -0.42 -25.09
C PRO A 466 -29.32 0.38 -26.24
N ALA A 467 -28.94 0.09 -27.48
CA ALA A 467 -29.65 0.56 -28.66
C ALA A 467 -29.68 -0.54 -29.72
N CYS A 468 -30.91 -0.84 -30.13
CA CYS A 468 -31.29 -1.80 -31.13
C CYS A 468 -30.87 -1.34 -32.52
N VAL A 469 -30.41 -2.23 -33.39
CA VAL A 469 -30.73 -2.22 -34.84
C VAL A 469 -30.75 -3.66 -35.34
N GLY A 470 -31.86 -4.05 -35.97
CA GLY A 470 -32.05 -5.35 -36.60
C GLY A 470 -31.42 -5.46 -37.99
N SER A 471 -31.17 -6.72 -38.35
CA SER A 471 -31.36 -7.37 -39.66
C SER A 471 -31.02 -6.63 -40.96
N SER A 472 -30.08 -7.20 -41.75
CA SER A 472 -30.43 -8.03 -42.93
C SER A 472 -29.18 -8.62 -43.64
N PHE A 473 -29.24 -9.95 -43.85
CA PHE A 473 -28.70 -10.88 -44.88
C PHE A 473 -27.67 -10.38 -45.93
N ILE A 474 -26.67 -11.17 -46.37
CA ILE A 474 -26.71 -12.38 -47.23
C ILE A 474 -25.40 -13.19 -47.00
N ALA A 475 -25.42 -14.41 -46.45
CA ALA A 475 -25.46 -15.75 -47.08
C ALA A 475 -24.23 -16.18 -47.92
N SER A 476 -23.42 -17.10 -47.37
CA SER A 476 -22.90 -18.30 -48.05
C SER A 476 -22.11 -19.18 -47.05
N SER A 477 -22.50 -20.43 -46.91
CA SER A 477 -21.79 -21.56 -46.25
C SER A 477 -21.61 -22.68 -47.30
N PRO A 478 -21.02 -23.88 -47.04
CA PRO A 478 -20.49 -24.47 -45.80
C PRO A 478 -19.15 -25.27 -46.05
N PRO A 479 -18.87 -26.45 -45.47
CA PRO A 479 -18.08 -26.67 -44.24
C PRO A 479 -16.92 -27.69 -44.42
N LEU A 480 -15.93 -27.78 -43.52
CA LEU A 480 -14.99 -28.93 -43.41
C LEU A 480 -14.39 -28.92 -41.99
N SER A 481 -14.82 -29.81 -41.09
CA SER A 481 -14.26 -31.15 -40.79
C SER A 481 -13.13 -31.15 -39.76
N VAL A 482 -13.45 -31.71 -38.59
CA VAL A 482 -12.55 -32.13 -37.51
C VAL A 482 -11.75 -33.36 -37.97
N PRO A 483 -10.53 -33.60 -37.45
CA PRO A 483 -10.07 -34.96 -37.26
C PRO A 483 -9.66 -35.28 -35.82
N TYR A 484 -9.98 -36.51 -35.46
CA TYR A 484 -9.65 -37.27 -34.26
C TYR A 484 -8.83 -38.48 -34.75
N GLU A 485 -7.66 -38.77 -34.19
CA GLU A 485 -6.95 -40.08 -34.29
C GLU A 485 -6.07 -40.21 -33.02
N TYR A 486 -6.35 -41.08 -32.05
CA TYR A 486 -6.24 -42.55 -31.92
C TYR A 486 -4.81 -43.13 -31.87
N LEU A 487 -4.54 -43.88 -30.78
CA LEU A 487 -3.75 -45.14 -30.65
C LEU A 487 -3.80 -45.55 -29.15
N ARG A 488 -4.71 -46.44 -28.67
CA ARG A 488 -4.73 -47.93 -28.64
C ARG A 488 -3.72 -48.58 -27.65
N PRO A 489 -3.90 -49.84 -27.20
CA PRO A 489 -4.93 -50.31 -26.25
C PRO A 489 -4.35 -51.27 -25.17
N ASP A 490 -5.15 -51.72 -24.20
CA ASP A 490 -5.00 -53.09 -23.70
C ASP A 490 -6.28 -53.67 -23.10
N SER A 491 -6.45 -54.96 -23.35
CA SER A 491 -7.67 -55.76 -23.32
C SER A 491 -8.06 -56.36 -21.96
N ARG A 492 -9.37 -56.59 -21.72
CA ARG A 492 -9.98 -57.90 -21.38
C ARG A 492 -11.50 -57.83 -21.12
N LEU A 493 -12.23 -58.50 -22.02
CA LEU A 493 -13.44 -59.32 -21.90
C LEU A 493 -14.19 -59.39 -20.56
N ALA A 494 -15.51 -59.15 -20.60
CA ALA A 494 -16.55 -60.15 -20.32
C ALA A 494 -17.95 -59.64 -20.70
N ILE A 495 -18.65 -60.43 -21.50
CA ILE A 495 -19.99 -60.23 -22.07
C ILE A 495 -21.01 -60.91 -21.14
N LEU A 496 -22.14 -60.25 -20.83
CA LEU A 496 -23.45 -60.91 -20.72
C LEU A 496 -24.56 -59.94 -21.16
N HIS A 497 -25.08 -60.19 -22.38
CA HIS A 497 -26.41 -59.80 -22.87
C HIS A 497 -27.52 -60.57 -22.10
N PHE A 498 -28.84 -60.39 -22.21
CA PHE A 498 -29.85 -59.88 -23.17
C PHE A 498 -31.05 -59.40 -22.30
N GLY A 499 -31.93 -58.45 -22.64
CA GLY A 499 -32.78 -58.32 -23.82
C GLY A 499 -34.23 -58.15 -23.34
N GLN A 500 -34.91 -57.08 -23.77
CA GLN A 500 -36.36 -56.88 -23.60
C GLN A 500 -37.12 -57.94 -24.45
N GLN A 501 -38.39 -58.30 -24.23
CA GLN A 501 -39.61 -57.51 -24.46
C GLN A 501 -40.88 -58.45 -24.28
N PRO A 502 -42.14 -58.05 -24.57
CA PRO A 502 -43.31 -58.04 -23.65
C PRO A 502 -44.33 -59.18 -24.00
N PRO A 503 -45.65 -59.14 -23.67
CA PRO A 503 -46.64 -58.05 -23.83
C PRO A 503 -46.99 -57.25 -22.57
#